data_AF-A0A2V5WXD3-F1
#
_entry.id   AF-A0A2V5WXD3-F1
#
_cell.length_a   1.000
_cell.length_b   1.000
_cell.length_c   1.000
_cell.angle_alpha   90.00
_cell.angle_beta   90.00
_cell.angle_gamma   90.00
#
_symmetry.space_group_name_H-M   'P 1'
#
loop_
_entity.id
_entity.type
_entity.pdbx_description
1 polymer ?
#
loop_
_entity_poly.entity_id
_entity_poly.type
_entity_poly.pdbx_seq_one_letter_code
_entity_poly.pdbx_strand_id
1 'polypeptide(L)' 'MDNLNPEITRLFAAKEARRQRLARLSYAEKVKAVVQLQRMAAPLLRQRGRNVRVWELDETRS' A
#
# COMPACT_ATOMS: atom_id res chain seq x y z
N MET A 1 13.78 -25.85 -8.45
CA MET A 1 13.63 -24.37 -8.40
C MET A 1 14.95 -23.82 -8.93
N ASP A 2 15.20 -24.07 -10.21
CA ASP A 2 16.56 -24.24 -10.71
C ASP A 2 17.03 -22.95 -11.40
N ASN A 3 18.12 -22.38 -10.87
CA ASN A 3 18.87 -21.22 -11.36
C ASN A 3 18.10 -19.89 -11.52
N LEU A 4 17.35 -19.47 -10.51
CA LEU A 4 16.99 -18.05 -10.37
C LEU A 4 18.24 -17.23 -10.00
N ASN A 5 18.54 -16.21 -10.81
CA ASN A 5 19.60 -15.23 -10.53
C ASN A 5 19.53 -14.79 -9.04
N PRO A 6 20.65 -14.85 -8.29
CA PRO A 6 20.70 -14.43 -6.89
C PRO A 6 20.07 -13.07 -6.59
N GLU A 7 20.17 -12.13 -7.53
CA GLU A 7 19.53 -10.81 -7.43
C GLU A 7 18.00 -10.90 -7.42
N ILE A 8 17.42 -11.72 -8.30
CA ILE A 8 15.97 -11.93 -8.38
C ILE A 8 15.47 -12.59 -7.09
N THR A 9 16.20 -13.58 -6.58
CA THR A 9 15.90 -14.23 -5.30
C THR A 9 15.90 -13.23 -4.15
N ARG A 10 16.90 -12.33 -4.11
CA ARG A 10 16.97 -11.26 -3.10
C ARG A 10 15.77 -10.30 -3.21
N LEU A 11 15.37 -9.93 -4.42
CA LEU A 11 14.21 -9.07 -4.65
C LEU A 11 12.91 -9.72 -4.18
N PHE A 12 12.72 -11.02 -4.45
CA PHE A 12 11.55 -11.75 -3.96
C PHE A 12 11.53 -11.86 -2.44
N ALA A 13 12.68 -12.15 -1.81
CA ALA A 13 12.79 -12.19 -0.36
C ALA A 13 12.46 -10.83 0.28
N ALA A 14 12.96 -9.73 -0.30
CA ALA A 14 12.65 -8.38 0.18
C ALA A 14 11.15 -8.03 0.03
N LYS A 15 10.53 -8.42 -1.09
CA LYS A 15 9.08 -8.26 -1.29
C LYS A 15 8.29 -9.05 -0.26
N GLU A 16 8.70 -10.28 0.03
CA GLU A 16 8.04 -11.15 1.00
C GLU A 16 8.15 -10.60 2.43
N ALA A 17 9.34 -10.17 2.85
CA ALA A 17 9.55 -9.53 4.14
C ALA A 17 8.69 -8.27 4.30
N ARG A 18 8.54 -7.47 3.24
CA ARG A 18 7.63 -6.32 3.23
C ARG A 18 6.17 -6.74 3.38
N ARG A 19 5.72 -7.78 2.68
CA ARG A 19 4.34 -8.31 2.79
C ARG A 19 4.03 -8.74 4.22
N GLN A 20 4.94 -9.49 4.85
CA GLN A 20 4.78 -9.93 6.23
C GLN A 20 4.72 -8.76 7.22
N ARG A 21 5.54 -7.73 7.02
CA ARG A 21 5.48 -6.50 7.84
C ARG A 21 4.14 -5.78 7.70
N LEU A 22 3.65 -5.62 6.47
CA LEU A 22 2.36 -4.98 6.21
C LEU A 22 1.18 -5.80 6.76
N ALA A 23 1.26 -7.12 6.70
CA ALA A 23 0.24 -8.00 7.24
C ALA A 23 0.10 -7.86 8.76
N ARG A 24 1.21 -7.58 9.46
CA ARG A 24 1.27 -7.38 10.92
C ARG A 24 0.81 -6.01 11.40
N LEU A 25 0.57 -5.06 10.50
CA LEU A 25 0.05 -3.74 10.89
C LEU A 25 -1.30 -3.86 11.60
N SER A 26 -1.53 -2.98 12.57
CA SER A 26 -2.83 -2.83 13.21
C SER A 26 -3.89 -2.44 12.19
N TYR A 27 -5.17 -2.65 12.54
CA TYR A 27 -6.28 -2.23 11.69
C TYR A 27 -6.21 -0.73 11.35
N ALA A 28 -5.94 0.12 12.35
CA ALA A 28 -5.81 1.57 12.16
C ALA A 28 -4.71 1.94 11.17
N GLU A 29 -3.53 1.30 11.26
CA GLU A 29 -2.42 1.54 10.32
C GLU A 29 -2.74 1.05 8.90
N LYS A 30 -3.45 -0.08 8.76
CA LYS A 30 -3.92 -0.56 7.46
C LYS A 30 -4.88 0.43 6.81
N VAL A 31 -5.81 0.99 7.59
CA VAL A 31 -6.73 2.04 7.11
C VAL A 31 -5.96 3.28 6.67
N LYS A 32 -4.99 3.75 7.46
CA LYS A 32 -4.10 4.87 7.07
C LYS A 32 -3.38 4.61 5.74
N ALA A 33 -2.86 3.40 5.56
CA ALA A 33 -2.20 3.01 4.30
C ALA A 33 -3.17 3.05 3.11
N VAL A 34 -4.40 2.56 3.26
CA VAL A 34 -5.43 2.62 2.21
C VAL A 34 -5.78 4.05 1.84
N VAL A 35 -5.96 4.94 2.83
CA VAL A 35 -6.25 6.36 2.57
C VAL A 35 -5.10 7.03 1.86
N GLN A 36 -3.86 6.73 2.21
CA GLN A 36 -2.70 7.24 1.49
C GLN A 36 -2.68 6.78 0.03
N LEU A 37 -3.00 5.52 -0.25
CA LEU A 37 -3.12 5.02 -1.63
C LEU A 37 -4.25 5.73 -2.40
N GLN A 38 -5.39 5.98 -1.76
CA GLN A 38 -6.47 6.75 -2.35
C GLN A 38 -6.04 8.19 -2.70
N ARG A 39 -5.27 8.86 -1.82
CA ARG A 39 -4.71 10.20 -2.08
C ARG A 39 -3.82 10.21 -3.32
N MET A 40 -2.97 9.19 -3.48
CA MET A 40 -2.09 9.06 -4.64
C MET A 40 -2.86 8.77 -5.93
N ALA A 41 -3.91 7.94 -5.86
CA ALA A 41 -4.69 7.57 -7.04
C ALA A 41 -5.70 8.65 -7.46
N ALA A 42 -6.19 9.46 -6.53
CA ALA A 42 -7.28 10.41 -6.77
C ALA A 42 -7.00 11.41 -7.91
N PRO A 43 -5.81 12.04 -8.03
CA PRO A 43 -5.51 12.93 -9.17
C PRO A 43 -5.64 12.24 -10.53
N LEU A 44 -5.08 11.04 -10.66
CA LEU A 44 -5.10 10.26 -11.91
C LEU A 44 -6.53 9.87 -12.29
N LEU A 45 -7.34 9.48 -11.31
CA LEU A 45 -8.73 9.10 -11.54
C LEU A 45 -9.60 10.32 -11.91
N ARG A 46 -9.37 11.47 -11.28
CA ARG A 46 -10.04 12.74 -11.62
C ARG A 46 -9.70 13.20 -13.03
N GLN A 47 -8.43 13.12 -13.43
CA GLN A 47 -8.01 13.44 -14.80
C GLN A 47 -8.72 12.56 -15.84
N ARG A 48 -9.07 11.32 -15.48
CA ARG A 48 -9.85 10.39 -16.31
C ARG A 48 -11.36 10.62 -16.24
N GLY A 49 -11.81 11.76 -15.70
CA GLY A 49 -13.23 12.10 -15.57
C GLY A 49 -13.98 11.31 -14.49
N ARG A 50 -13.30 10.58 -13.62
CA ARG A 50 -13.95 9.88 -12.50
C ARG A 50 -14.11 10.83 -11.32
N ASN A 51 -15.32 10.97 -10.82
CA ASN A 51 -15.55 11.66 -9.54
C ASN A 51 -15.15 10.73 -8.39
N VAL A 52 -14.06 11.06 -7.70
CA VAL A 52 -13.53 10.27 -6.57
C VAL A 52 -13.25 11.16 -5.36
N ARG A 53 -13.72 10.70 -4.20
CA ARG A 53 -13.46 11.28 -2.88
C ARG A 53 -12.54 10.37 -2.08
N VAL A 54 -11.46 10.96 -1.56
CA VAL A 54 -10.55 10.30 -0.61
C VAL A 54 -11.25 10.25 0.74
N TRP A 55 -11.14 9.13 1.47
CA TRP A 55 -11.69 9.04 2.82
C TRP A 55 -10.99 10.00 3.78
N GLU A 56 -11.76 10.61 4.67
CA GLU A 56 -11.26 11.40 5.78
C GLU A 56 -11.05 10.48 6.97
N LEU A 57 -9.95 10.68 7.69
CA LEU A 57 -9.67 9.97 8.94
C LEU A 57 -9.76 11.00 10.06
N ASP A 58 -10.59 10.74 11.05
CA ASP A 58 -10.56 11.49 12.31
C ASP A 58 -9.26 11.13 13.04
N GLU A 59 -8.32 12.06 13.09
CA GLU A 59 -7.06 11.90 13.81
C GLU A 59 -7.25 12.02 15.34
N THR A 60 -8.47 12.35 15.79
CA THR A 60 -8.77 12.84 17.14
C THR A 60 -9.20 11.78 18.15
N ARG A 61 -9.01 10.49 17.89
CA ARG A 61 -9.22 9.44 18.90
C ARG A 61 -8.00 8.54 18.98
N SER A 62 -7.02 9.00 19.75
CA SER A 62 -5.95 8.17 20.31
C SER A 62 -6.12 8.03 21.81
#